data_AF-W0J439-F1
#
_entry.id   AF-W0J439-F1
#
_cell.length_a   1.000
_cell.length_b   1.000
_cell.length_c   1.000
_cell.angle_alpha   90.00
_cell.angle_beta   90.00
_cell.angle_gamma   90.00
#
_symmetry.space_group_name_H-M   'P 1'
#
loop_
_entity.id
_entity.type
_entity.pdbx_description
1 polymer ?
#
loop_
_entity_poly.entity_id
_entity_poly.type
_entity_poly.pdbx_seq_one_letter_code
_entity_poly.pdbx_strand_id
1 'polypeptide(L)'
;MNPSNEKTGIVWHQVGSFEPHEAKRILEALEKAGVPFEIEHDDSALERPLRTIELALAMSPEGAKLAIFVPEKDVGDVQALVRTLFPV
;
A
#
# COMPACT_ATOMS: atom_id res chain seq x y z
N MET A 1 11.08 -31.59 -23.37
CA MET A 1 11.70 -30.27 -23.13
C MET A 1 10.64 -29.22 -23.40
N ASN A 2 9.96 -28.76 -22.35
CA ASN A 2 9.10 -27.59 -22.45
C ASN A 2 9.98 -26.37 -22.15
N PRO A 3 9.98 -25.32 -22.99
CA PRO A 3 10.75 -24.13 -22.69
C PRO A 3 10.16 -23.52 -21.41
N SER A 4 10.96 -23.54 -20.35
CA SER A 4 10.76 -22.76 -19.14
C SER A 4 10.54 -21.33 -19.56
N ASN A 5 9.29 -20.88 -19.52
CA ASN A 5 8.92 -19.49 -19.65
C ASN A 5 9.32 -18.82 -18.32
N GLU A 6 10.62 -18.69 -18.10
CA GLU A 6 11.24 -17.87 -17.07
C GLU A 6 11.04 -16.40 -17.46
N LYS A 7 9.78 -15.98 -17.54
CA LYS A 7 9.45 -14.58 -17.38
C LYS A 7 9.87 -14.26 -15.97
N THR A 8 10.93 -13.48 -15.82
CA THR A 8 11.31 -12.84 -14.57
C THR A 8 10.12 -11.98 -14.16
N GLY A 9 9.16 -12.59 -13.46
CA GLY A 9 7.98 -11.91 -12.95
C GLY A 9 8.47 -10.89 -11.94
N ILE A 10 8.08 -9.63 -12.12
CA ILE A 10 8.33 -8.63 -11.10
C ILE A 10 7.64 -9.14 -9.83
N VAL A 11 8.41 -9.37 -8.78
CA VAL A 11 7.86 -9.69 -7.45
C VAL A 11 7.46 -8.36 -6.82
N TRP A 12 6.17 -8.18 -6.65
CA TRP A 12 5.57 -7.00 -6.04
C TRP A 12 5.48 -7.18 -4.53
N HIS A 13 5.90 -6.16 -3.78
CA HIS A 13 5.88 -6.15 -2.32
C HIS A 13 5.11 -4.95 -1.82
N GLN A 14 4.23 -5.20 -0.85
CA GLN A 14 3.46 -4.14 -0.20
C GLN A 14 4.37 -3.30 0.68
N VAL A 15 4.35 -1.98 0.48
CA VAL A 15 5.11 -1.03 1.32
C VAL A 15 4.24 -0.41 2.41
N GLY A 16 2.92 -0.46 2.27
CA GLY A 16 1.97 -0.05 3.30
C GLY A 16 0.54 0.05 2.78
N SER A 17 -0.38 0.35 3.71
CA SER A 17 -1.77 0.70 3.43
C SER A 17 -2.06 2.10 3.94
N PHE A 18 -2.57 2.96 3.07
CA PHE A 18 -2.64 4.40 3.30
C PHE A 18 -4.05 4.94 3.09
N GLU A 19 -4.41 5.98 3.84
CA GLU A 19 -5.63 6.75 3.54
C GLU A 19 -5.51 7.41 2.16
N PRO A 20 -6.61 7.69 1.45
CA PRO A 20 -6.54 8.25 0.09
C PRO A 20 -5.69 9.52 -0.05
N HIS A 21 -5.70 10.39 0.97
CA HIS A 21 -4.92 11.63 0.99
C HIS A 21 -3.43 11.39 1.26
N GLU A 22 -3.08 10.35 2.02
CA GLU A 22 -1.70 9.91 2.28
C GLU A 22 -1.14 9.20 1.04
N ALA A 23 -1.93 8.29 0.46
CA ALA A 23 -1.60 7.58 -0.77
C ALA A 23 -1.23 8.55 -1.87
N LYS A 24 -2.01 9.63 -2.06
CA LYS A 24 -1.69 10.69 -3.04
C LYS A 24 -0.25 11.23 -2.87
N ARG A 25 0.18 11.52 -1.64
CA ARG A 25 1.53 12.05 -1.36
C ARG A 25 2.62 11.05 -1.71
N ILE A 26 2.39 9.76 -1.47
CA ILE A 26 3.34 8.68 -1.76
C ILE A 26 3.43 8.46 -3.27
N LEU A 27 2.29 8.34 -3.94
CA LEU A 27 2.22 8.12 -5.39
C LEU A 27 2.93 9.24 -6.14
N GLU A 28 2.70 10.50 -5.78
CA GLU A 28 3.44 11.64 -6.35
C GLU A 28 4.96 11.55 -6.14
N ALA A 29 5.41 10.99 -5.01
CA ALA A 29 6.83 10.82 -4.72
C ALA A 29 7.45 9.64 -5.50
N LEU A 30 6.70 8.54 -5.66
CA LEU A 30 7.11 7.39 -6.47
C LEU A 30 7.19 7.75 -7.96
N GLU A 31 6.21 8.48 -8.47
CA GLU A 31 6.20 8.98 -9.85
C GLU A 31 7.42 9.88 -10.11
N LYS A 32 7.73 10.81 -9.20
CA LYS A 32 8.91 11.68 -9.31
C LYS A 32 10.23 10.90 -9.27
N ALA A 33 10.27 9.81 -8.52
CA ALA A 33 11.44 8.94 -8.42
C ALA A 33 11.55 7.94 -9.60
N GLY A 34 10.53 7.84 -10.46
CA GLY A 34 10.49 6.86 -11.55
C GLY A 34 10.33 5.41 -11.07
N VAL A 35 9.79 5.21 -9.87
CA VAL A 35 9.57 3.88 -9.28
C VAL A 35 8.22 3.36 -9.77
N PRO A 36 8.17 2.19 -10.43
CA PRO A 36 6.90 1.58 -10.81
C PRO A 36 6.15 1.09 -9.57
N PHE A 37 4.82 1.16 -9.60
CA PHE A 37 3.97 0.74 -8.48
C PHE A 37 2.64 0.15 -8.96
N GLU A 38 2.03 -0.65 -8.11
CA GLU A 38 0.64 -1.13 -8.23
C GLU A 38 -0.16 -0.66 -7.00
N ILE A 39 -1.47 -0.47 -7.19
CA ILE A 39 -2.40 -0.03 -6.14
C ILE A 39 -3.54 -1.03 -6.06
N GLU A 40 -3.86 -1.47 -4.86
CA GLU A 40 -5.04 -2.28 -4.57
C GLU A 40 -5.90 -1.64 -3.47
N HIS A 41 -7.19 -1.95 -3.46
CA HIS A 41 -8.06 -1.58 -2.33
C HIS A 41 -7.80 -2.51 -1.16
N ASP A 42 -7.59 -1.92 0.02
CA ASP A 42 -7.49 -2.62 1.29
C ASP A 42 -8.76 -2.39 2.11
N ASP A 43 -9.68 -3.34 1.97
CA ASP A 43 -10.96 -3.35 2.68
C ASP A 43 -10.88 -4.08 4.03
N SER A 44 -9.68 -4.50 4.49
CA SER A 44 -9.53 -5.30 5.70
C SER A 44 -10.11 -4.64 6.96
N ALA A 45 -10.03 -3.31 7.05
CA ALA A 45 -10.63 -2.53 8.13
C ALA A 45 -12.16 -2.62 8.13
N LEU A 46 -12.78 -2.82 6.97
CA LEU A 46 -14.23 -2.91 6.82
C LEU A 46 -14.81 -4.21 7.40
N GLU A 47 -14.02 -5.29 7.39
CA GLU A 47 -14.37 -6.65 7.80
C GLU A 47 -14.10 -6.92 9.29
N ARG A 48 -13.58 -5.92 10.03
CA ARG A 48 -13.20 -6.09 11.44
C ARG A 48 -14.42 -6.40 12.33
N PRO A 49 -14.38 -7.45 13.18
CA PRO A 49 -15.54 -7.87 13.98
C PRO A 49 -16.12 -6.79 14.91
N LEU A 50 -15.28 -5.86 15.39
CA LEU A 50 -15.70 -4.80 16.32
C LEU A 50 -16.33 -3.57 15.64
N ARG A 51 -16.29 -3.50 14.31
CA ARG A 51 -16.69 -2.31 13.56
C ARG A 51 -18.14 -1.90 13.80
N THR A 52 -19.05 -2.87 13.87
CA THR A 52 -20.47 -2.63 14.15
C THR A 52 -20.66 -1.98 15.53
N ILE A 53 -19.87 -2.37 16.52
CA ILE A 53 -19.91 -1.82 17.88
C ILE A 53 -19.35 -0.40 17.90
N GLU A 54 -18.25 -0.16 17.19
CA GLU A 54 -17.63 1.17 17.05
C GLU A 54 -18.60 2.17 16.43
N LEU A 55 -19.31 1.78 15.35
CA LEU A 55 -20.34 2.59 14.73
C LEU A 55 -21.53 2.87 15.67
N ALA A 56 -22.00 1.85 16.41
CA ALA A 56 -23.11 1.99 17.35
C ALA A 56 -22.79 2.95 18.51
N LEU A 57 -21.51 3.06 18.88
CA LEU A 57 -21.01 3.95 19.93
C LEU A 57 -20.55 5.32 19.40
N ALA A 58 -20.89 5.65 18.14
CA ALA A 58 -20.48 6.88 17.46
C ALA A 58 -18.96 7.13 17.48
N MET A 59 -18.16 6.05 17.49
CA MET A 59 -16.72 6.13 17.24
C MET A 59 -16.46 6.33 15.74
N SER A 60 -15.24 6.77 15.40
CA SER A 60 -14.78 6.86 14.01
C SER A 60 -13.88 5.66 13.70
N PRO A 61 -14.45 4.50 13.33
CA PRO A 61 -13.65 3.34 12.95
C PRO A 61 -12.86 3.64 11.68
N GLU A 62 -11.75 2.92 11.53
CA GLU A 62 -10.89 2.98 10.36
C GLU A 62 -11.66 2.63 9.08
N GLY A 63 -11.37 3.36 8.00
CA GLY A 63 -11.99 3.20 6.69
C GLY A 63 -11.21 2.25 5.77
N ALA A 64 -11.70 2.10 4.54
CA ALA A 64 -10.95 1.42 3.48
C ALA A 64 -9.71 2.23 3.12
N LYS A 65 -8.61 1.53 2.84
CA LYS A 65 -7.32 2.11 2.49
C LYS A 65 -6.87 1.69 1.11
N LEU A 66 -5.76 2.27 0.66
CA LEU A 66 -5.06 1.90 -0.55
C LEU A 66 -3.76 1.20 -0.18
N ALA A 67 -3.64 -0.08 -0.54
CA ALA A 67 -2.39 -0.82 -0.46
C ALA A 67 -1.51 -0.46 -1.65
N ILE A 68 -0.26 -0.07 -1.39
CA ILE A 68 0.70 0.29 -2.43
C ILE A 68 1.77 -0.79 -2.50
N PHE A 69 2.03 -1.27 -3.70
CA PHE A 69 3.02 -2.30 -4.00
C PHE A 69 4.09 -1.76 -4.93
N VAL A 70 5.35 -2.13 -4.69
CA VAL A 70 6.51 -1.77 -5.52
C VAL A 70 7.35 -3.01 -5.81
N PRO A 71 8.21 -3.01 -6.84
CA PRO A 71 9.11 -4.13 -7.08
C PRO A 71 10.03 -4.36 -5.88
N GLU A 72 10.35 -5.63 -5.62
CA GLU A 72 11.23 -6.04 -4.51
C GLU A 72 12.53 -5.23 -4.41
N LYS A 73 13.14 -4.94 -5.57
CA LYS A 73 14.38 -4.16 -5.66
C LYS A 73 14.29 -2.73 -5.11
N ASP A 74 13.09 -2.15 -5.07
CA ASP A 74 12.86 -0.74 -4.70
C ASP A 74 12.30 -0.60 -3.28
N VAL A 75 11.93 -1.71 -2.61
CA VAL A 75 11.26 -1.71 -1.29
C VAL A 75 12.04 -0.93 -0.24
N GLY A 76 13.36 -1.11 -0.16
CA GLY A 76 14.18 -0.45 0.85
C GLY A 76 14.18 1.07 0.71
N ASP A 77 14.35 1.57 -0.51
CA ASP A 77 14.36 3.00 -0.82
C ASP A 77 12.96 3.61 -0.60
N VAL A 78 11.92 2.91 -1.01
CA VAL A 78 10.53 3.35 -0.80
C VAL A 78 10.16 3.36 0.68
N GLN A 79 10.59 2.38 1.48
CA GLN A 79 10.37 2.41 2.93
C GLN A 79 11.05 3.61 3.60
N ALA A 80 12.26 3.97 3.18
CA ALA A 80 12.95 5.16 3.69
C ALA A 80 12.22 6.46 3.29
N LEU A 81 11.70 6.51 2.05
CA LEU A 81 10.88 7.61 1.56
C LEU A 81 9.59 7.75 2.38
N VAL A 82 8.86 6.65 2.62
CA VAL A 82 7.62 6.66 3.43
C VAL A 82 7.90 7.20 4.84
N ARG A 83 8.97 6.74 5.50
CA ARG A 83 9.37 7.26 6.83
C ARG A 83 9.68 8.76 6.83
N THR A 84 10.13 9.30 5.71
CA THR A 84 10.39 10.74 5.56
C THR A 84 9.10 11.54 5.37
N LEU A 85 8.12 10.97 4.65
CA LEU A 85 6.84 11.63 4.37
C LEU A 85 5.88 11.61 5.58
N PHE A 86 5.99 10.57 6.42
CA PHE A 86 5.15 10.34 7.59
C PHE A 86 6.04 10.04 8.81
N PRO A 87 6.70 11.07 9.39
CA PRO A 87 7.41 10.91 10.64
C PRO A 87 6.42 10.58 11.76
N VAL A 88 6.65 9.44 12.41
CA VAL A 88 5.93 8.99 13.61
C VAL A 88 6.42 9.70 14.86
#